data_AF-A0A7L2BVL4-F1
#
_entry.id   AF-A0A7L2BVL4-F1
#
_cell.length_a   1.000
_cell.length_b   1.000
_cell.length_c   1.000
_cell.angle_alpha   90.00
_cell.angle_beta   90.00
_cell.angle_gamma   90.00
#
_symmetry.space_group_name_H-M   'P 1'
#
loop_
_entity.id
_entity.type
_entity.pdbx_description
1 polymer ?
#
loop_
_entity_poly.entity_id
_entity_poly.type
_entity_poly.pdbx_seq_one_letter_code
_entity_poly.pdbx_strand_id
1 'polypeptide(L)'
;QEYLDFRKERSRMLLSRRNQLLLEFSFWNEPQPRQGPNIYELRTYKLKPGTMIEWGNNWARAIKYRQENQEAVGGFFSQIGELYVVHHLWAYRDLQSREETRNAAWRKRGWDENVYYTGEWDPHLLWGPPACAGEPLPSPLSFPSPVPLIRTMESRIMIPLKISPLQ
;
A
#
# COMPACT_ATOMS: atom_id res chain seq x y z
N GLN A 1 -38.67 -18.46 -2.60
CA GLN A 1 -39.14 -17.66 -3.76
C GLN A 1 -38.66 -16.21 -3.63
N GLU A 2 -39.06 -15.50 -2.58
CA GLU A 2 -38.68 -14.10 -2.27
C GLU A 2 -37.18 -13.76 -2.40
N TYR A 3 -36.28 -14.59 -1.86
CA TYR A 3 -34.83 -14.36 -1.97
C TYR A 3 -34.30 -14.38 -3.41
N LEU A 4 -34.86 -15.25 -4.25
CA LEU A 4 -34.44 -15.37 -5.66
C LEU A 4 -34.93 -14.17 -6.47
N ASP A 5 -36.16 -13.71 -6.19
CA ASP A 5 -36.74 -12.52 -6.82
C ASP A 5 -35.98 -11.26 -6.40
N PHE A 6 -35.67 -11.10 -5.10
CA PHE A 6 -34.81 -10.02 -4.60
C PHE A 6 -33.40 -10.05 -5.22
N ARG A 7 -32.79 -11.23 -5.33
CA ARG A 7 -31.48 -11.38 -5.98
C ARG A 7 -31.55 -10.96 -7.45
N LYS A 8 -32.64 -11.27 -8.16
CA LYS A 8 -32.86 -10.91 -9.56
C LYS A 8 -33.05 -9.40 -9.74
N GLU A 9 -33.83 -8.76 -8.88
CA GLU A 9 -34.01 -7.29 -8.88
C GLU A 9 -32.72 -6.56 -8.53
N ARG A 10 -32.02 -6.95 -7.47
CA ARG A 10 -30.73 -6.38 -7.07
C ARG A 10 -29.69 -6.49 -8.18
N SER A 11 -29.72 -7.58 -8.95
CA SER A 11 -28.80 -7.78 -10.08
C SER A 11 -29.00 -6.73 -11.18
N ARG A 12 -30.20 -6.14 -11.31
CA ARG A 12 -30.48 -5.05 -12.26
C ARG A 12 -29.96 -3.69 -11.79
N MET A 13 -29.71 -3.53 -10.49
CA MET A 13 -29.20 -2.28 -9.90
C MET A 13 -27.66 -2.20 -9.89
N LEU A 14 -26.99 -3.33 -10.11
CA LEU A 14 -25.52 -3.39 -10.14
C LEU A 14 -24.99 -2.88 -11.48
N LEU A 15 -24.51 -1.63 -11.51
CA LEU A 15 -24.00 -0.99 -12.73
C LEU A 15 -22.67 -1.58 -13.21
N SER A 16 -21.78 -1.94 -12.29
CA SER A 16 -20.50 -2.58 -12.62
C SER A 16 -19.98 -3.43 -11.48
N ARG A 17 -19.22 -4.48 -11.82
CA ARG A 17 -18.52 -5.34 -10.86
C ARG A 17 -17.11 -5.60 -11.35
N ARG A 18 -16.13 -5.43 -10.48
CA ARG A 18 -14.74 -5.86 -10.71
C ARG A 18 -14.37 -6.88 -9.64
N ASN A 19 -13.84 -8.00 -10.08
CA ASN A 19 -13.34 -9.05 -9.21
C ASN A 19 -11.84 -9.23 -9.48
N GLN A 20 -11.07 -9.41 -8.42
CA GLN A 20 -9.65 -9.73 -8.50
C GLN A 20 -9.35 -10.87 -7.54
N LEU A 21 -8.48 -11.78 -7.98
CA LEU A 21 -7.87 -12.78 -7.11
C LEU A 21 -6.46 -12.30 -6.80
N LEU A 22 -6.14 -12.22 -5.52
CA LEU A 22 -4.87 -11.71 -5.03
C LEU A 22 -4.08 -12.84 -4.37
N LEU A 23 -2.76 -12.80 -4.51
CA LEU A 23 -1.82 -13.64 -3.79
C LEU A 23 -0.96 -12.79 -2.86
N GLU A 24 -0.58 -13.35 -1.73
CA GLU A 24 0.29 -12.68 -0.75
C GLU A 24 1.74 -12.66 -1.22
N PHE A 25 2.47 -11.60 -0.88
CA PHE A 25 3.92 -11.57 -1.05
C PHE A 25 4.61 -12.44 0.00
N SER A 26 5.51 -13.32 -0.43
CA SER A 26 6.26 -14.22 0.47
C SER A 26 7.17 -13.50 1.46
N PHE A 27 7.47 -12.22 1.24
CA PHE A 27 8.28 -11.38 2.13
C PHE A 27 7.45 -10.51 3.08
N TRP A 28 6.11 -10.63 3.03
CA TRP A 28 5.23 -10.01 4.00
C TRP A 28 5.11 -10.89 5.23
N ASN A 29 5.01 -10.28 6.42
CA ASN A 29 4.81 -11.05 7.65
C ASN A 29 3.38 -11.55 7.72
N GLU A 30 3.18 -12.72 8.34
CA GLU A 30 1.85 -13.24 8.62
C GLU A 30 1.03 -12.22 9.42
N PRO A 31 -0.25 -12.00 9.08
CA PRO A 31 -1.11 -11.09 9.81
C PRO A 31 -1.35 -11.62 11.23
N GLN A 32 -0.82 -10.90 12.22
CA GLN A 32 -1.03 -11.21 13.63
C GLN A 32 -2.16 -10.35 14.23
N PRO A 33 -2.86 -10.83 15.28
CA PRO A 33 -3.76 -10.01 16.07
C PRO A 33 -3.04 -8.77 16.61
N ARG A 34 -3.74 -7.63 16.62
CA ARG A 34 -3.18 -6.33 17.01
C ARG A 34 -3.98 -5.77 18.16
N GLN A 35 -3.31 -5.19 19.14
CA GLN A 35 -3.99 -4.45 20.19
C GLN A 35 -4.55 -3.15 19.59
N GLY A 36 -5.82 -2.86 19.87
CA GLY A 36 -6.54 -1.79 19.21
C GLY A 36 -7.69 -1.26 20.05
N PRO A 37 -8.15 -0.03 19.74
CA PRO A 37 -8.61 0.25 18.39
C PRO A 37 -7.54 0.77 17.41
N ASN A 38 -7.62 0.32 16.15
CA ASN A 38 -6.79 0.73 15.03
C ASN A 38 -7.64 1.28 13.88
N ILE A 39 -7.04 2.18 13.10
CA ILE A 39 -7.47 2.54 11.75
C ILE A 39 -6.62 1.78 10.73
N TYR A 40 -7.23 1.46 9.59
CA TYR A 40 -6.57 0.68 8.54
C TYR A 40 -6.44 1.51 7.27
N GLU A 41 -5.30 1.42 6.61
CA GLU A 41 -5.05 2.08 5.33
C GLU A 41 -4.84 1.02 4.25
N LEU A 42 -5.71 1.01 3.23
CA LEU A 42 -5.54 0.19 2.04
C LEU A 42 -4.93 1.04 0.92
N ARG A 43 -3.67 0.78 0.60
CA ARG A 43 -2.96 1.40 -0.53
C ARG A 43 -3.00 0.45 -1.72
N THR A 44 -3.35 0.97 -2.90
CA THR A 44 -3.41 0.22 -4.15
C THR A 44 -2.52 0.91 -5.18
N TYR A 45 -1.54 0.20 -5.74
CA TYR A 45 -0.68 0.74 -6.80
C TYR A 45 -0.91 -0.03 -8.09
N LYS A 46 -1.06 0.70 -9.19
CA LYS A 46 -0.95 0.12 -10.54
C LYS A 46 0.47 0.35 -11.02
N LEU A 47 1.17 -0.74 -11.26
CA LEU A 47 2.54 -0.73 -11.73
C LEU A 47 2.57 -0.65 -13.26
N LYS A 48 3.72 -0.24 -13.78
CA LYS A 48 4.04 -0.38 -15.20
C LYS A 48 4.02 -1.88 -15.56
N PRO A 49 3.36 -2.27 -16.68
CA PRO A 49 3.40 -3.65 -17.13
C PRO A 49 4.84 -4.18 -17.25
N GLY A 50 5.07 -5.37 -16.71
CA GLY A 50 6.39 -6.02 -16.72
C GLY A 50 7.31 -5.67 -15.54
N THR A 51 6.98 -4.70 -14.69
CA THR A 51 7.89 -4.26 -13.60
C THR A 51 7.53 -4.83 -12.22
N MET A 52 6.57 -5.75 -12.14
CA MET A 52 6.11 -6.38 -10.89
C MET A 52 7.26 -7.04 -10.11
N ILE A 53 8.12 -7.78 -10.80
CA ILE A 53 9.26 -8.49 -10.18
C ILE A 53 10.32 -7.48 -9.69
N GLU A 54 10.65 -6.49 -10.51
CA GLU A 54 11.58 -5.41 -10.15
C GLU A 54 11.09 -4.65 -8.91
N TRP A 55 9.83 -4.21 -8.94
CA TRP A 55 9.19 -3.55 -7.82
C TRP A 55 9.17 -4.44 -6.57
N GLY A 56 8.85 -5.73 -6.72
CA GLY A 56 8.81 -6.69 -5.62
C GLY A 56 10.17 -6.92 -4.96
N ASN A 57 11.23 -7.03 -5.75
CA ASN A 57 12.60 -7.19 -5.24
C ASN A 57 13.07 -6.00 -4.41
N ASN A 58 12.68 -4.78 -4.81
CA ASN A 58 12.94 -3.57 -4.04
C ASN A 58 12.13 -3.53 -2.75
N TRP A 59 10.83 -3.84 -2.84
CA TRP A 59 9.95 -3.84 -1.68
C TRP A 59 10.31 -4.92 -0.66
N ALA A 60 10.82 -6.07 -1.08
CA ALA A 60 11.31 -7.13 -0.18
C ALA A 60 12.47 -6.65 0.73
N ARG A 61 13.26 -5.67 0.27
CA ARG A 61 14.29 -5.02 1.09
C ARG A 61 13.70 -3.90 1.94
N ALA A 62 12.89 -3.03 1.33
CA ALA A 62 12.34 -1.85 1.98
C ALA A 62 11.36 -2.18 3.12
N ILE A 63 10.56 -3.24 2.96
CA ILE A 63 9.48 -3.58 3.91
C ILE A 63 10.00 -3.85 5.33
N LYS A 64 11.24 -4.34 5.45
CA LYS A 64 11.88 -4.65 6.74
C LYS A 64 11.91 -3.43 7.67
N TYR A 65 12.21 -2.25 7.12
CA TYR A 65 12.22 -0.98 7.87
C TYR A 65 10.83 -0.58 8.40
N ARG A 66 9.76 -1.10 7.80
CA ARG A 66 8.36 -0.84 8.18
C ARG A 66 7.73 -1.98 8.98
N GLN A 67 8.35 -3.15 9.00
CA GLN A 67 7.89 -4.23 9.87
C GLN A 67 8.27 -3.95 11.33
N GLU A 68 9.32 -3.18 11.58
CA GLU A 68 9.79 -2.78 12.92
C GLU A 68 8.75 -1.99 13.73
N ASN A 69 7.99 -1.09 13.11
CA ASN A 69 6.94 -0.33 13.83
C ASN A 69 5.59 -1.08 13.84
N GLN A 70 5.62 -2.35 13.45
CA GLN A 70 4.48 -3.24 13.41
C GLN A 70 3.32 -2.73 12.57
N GLU A 71 3.44 -1.75 11.66
CA GLU A 71 2.27 -1.23 10.92
C GLU A 71 1.82 -2.13 9.75
N ALA A 72 2.68 -3.05 9.28
CA ALA A 72 2.44 -3.87 8.10
C ALA A 72 1.47 -5.03 8.40
N VAL A 73 0.25 -4.99 7.84
CA VAL A 73 -0.76 -6.04 8.06
C VAL A 73 -0.68 -7.12 7.00
N GLY A 74 -0.66 -6.73 5.73
CA GLY A 74 -0.67 -7.66 4.60
C GLY A 74 -0.28 -6.98 3.30
N GLY A 75 0.34 -7.73 2.39
CA GLY A 75 0.74 -7.24 1.08
C GLY A 75 0.40 -8.27 0.01
N PHE A 76 -0.28 -7.82 -1.04
CA PHE A 76 -0.83 -8.70 -2.06
C PHE A 76 -0.58 -8.17 -3.47
N PHE A 77 -0.51 -9.07 -4.45
CA PHE A 77 -0.49 -8.75 -5.87
C PHE A 77 -1.60 -9.47 -6.61
N SER A 78 -2.06 -8.89 -7.73
CA SER A 78 -3.11 -9.49 -8.55
C SER A 78 -2.60 -10.67 -9.38
N GLN A 79 -3.24 -11.82 -9.19
CA GLN A 79 -3.03 -13.04 -9.98
C GLN A 79 -4.08 -13.18 -11.09
N ILE A 80 -5.33 -12.76 -10.82
CA ILE A 80 -6.44 -12.79 -11.79
C ILE A 80 -7.22 -11.47 -11.69
N GLY A 81 -7.67 -10.95 -12.84
CA GLY A 81 -8.41 -9.70 -12.94
C GLY A 81 -7.52 -8.59 -13.52
N GLU A 82 -7.55 -7.39 -12.94
CA GLU A 82 -6.64 -6.31 -13.33
C GLU A 82 -5.22 -6.62 -12.84
N LEU A 83 -4.29 -6.86 -13.78
CA LEU A 83 -2.91 -7.26 -13.53
C LEU A 83 -1.99 -6.08 -13.22
N TYR A 84 -0.80 -6.37 -12.69
CA TYR A 84 0.20 -5.39 -12.26
C TYR A 84 -0.34 -4.45 -11.18
N VAL A 85 -1.27 -4.95 -10.36
CA VAL A 85 -1.84 -4.21 -9.23
C VAL A 85 -1.31 -4.84 -7.95
N VAL A 86 -0.83 -4.00 -7.05
CA VAL A 86 -0.41 -4.40 -5.71
C VAL A 86 -1.25 -3.68 -4.66
N HIS A 87 -1.54 -4.37 -3.58
CA HIS A 87 -2.31 -3.86 -2.47
C HIS A 87 -1.51 -4.02 -1.18
N HIS A 88 -1.48 -2.98 -0.38
CA HIS A 88 -0.90 -3.00 0.96
C HIS A 88 -1.95 -2.60 1.97
N LEU A 89 -2.07 -3.40 3.02
CA LEU A 89 -2.87 -3.11 4.18
C LEU A 89 -1.96 -2.71 5.34
N TRP A 90 -2.19 -1.53 5.89
CA TRP A 90 -1.48 -0.98 7.04
C TRP A 90 -2.43 -0.74 8.19
N ALA A 91 -1.95 -0.87 9.42
CA ALA A 91 -2.69 -0.52 10.63
C ALA A 91 -1.94 0.55 11.42
N TYR A 92 -2.68 1.53 11.91
CA TYR A 92 -2.17 2.60 12.76
C TYR A 92 -3.17 2.84 13.90
N ARG A 93 -2.72 3.44 15.00
CA ARG A 93 -3.59 3.80 16.12
C ARG A 93 -4.58 4.89 15.71
N ASP A 94 -4.10 5.88 14.96
CA ASP A 94 -4.80 7.09 14.57
C ASP A 94 -4.09 7.77 13.37
N LEU A 95 -4.65 8.87 12.87
CA LEU A 95 -4.07 9.59 11.72
C LEU A 95 -2.74 10.28 12.04
N GLN A 96 -2.51 10.66 13.31
CA GLN A 96 -1.28 11.32 13.73
C GLN A 96 -0.11 10.33 13.77
N SER A 97 -0.30 9.19 14.44
CA SER A 97 0.67 8.08 14.46
C SER A 97 0.98 7.56 13.06
N ARG A 98 -0.01 7.57 12.15
CA ARG A 98 0.22 7.30 10.73
C ARG A 98 1.20 8.29 10.11
N GLU A 99 1.00 9.60 10.31
CA GLU A 99 1.89 10.63 9.79
C GLU A 99 3.31 10.51 10.36
N GLU A 100 3.42 10.38 11.69
CA GLU A 100 4.70 10.22 12.39
C GLU A 100 5.46 8.98 11.90
N THR A 101 4.79 7.83 11.80
CA THR A 101 5.40 6.57 11.32
C THR A 101 5.89 6.70 9.88
N ARG A 102 5.11 7.33 9.00
CA ARG A 102 5.48 7.54 7.60
C ARG A 102 6.69 8.48 7.47
N ASN A 103 6.70 9.57 8.24
CA ASN A 103 7.82 10.52 8.25
C ASN A 103 9.08 9.90 8.86
N ALA A 104 8.94 9.07 9.89
CA ALA A 104 10.06 8.34 10.49
C ALA A 104 10.69 7.34 9.52
N ALA A 105 9.90 6.66 8.68
CA ALA A 105 10.42 5.72 7.68
C ALA A 105 11.38 6.41 6.70
N TRP A 106 11.08 7.64 6.27
CA TRP A 106 11.96 8.43 5.39
C TRP A 106 13.31 8.80 6.02
N ARG A 107 13.44 8.75 7.35
CA ARG A 107 14.70 9.01 8.05
C ARG A 107 15.58 7.76 8.19
N LYS A 108 15.06 6.57 7.85
CA LYS A 108 15.81 5.32 7.94
C LYS A 108 16.72 5.17 6.73
N ARG A 109 18.04 5.09 6.96
CA ARG A 109 19.04 4.91 5.91
C ARG A 109 18.75 3.65 5.09
N GLY A 110 18.66 3.79 3.77
CA GLY A 110 18.37 2.69 2.84
C GLY A 110 16.89 2.50 2.53
N TRP A 111 15.97 3.18 3.21
CA TRP A 111 14.56 3.21 2.80
C TRP A 111 14.43 3.90 1.44
N ASP A 112 14.95 5.11 1.35
CA ASP A 112 14.99 5.96 0.17
C ASP A 112 15.63 5.24 -1.03
N GLU A 113 16.81 4.62 -0.88
CA GLU A 113 17.49 3.90 -1.95
C GLU A 113 16.62 2.81 -2.59
N ASN A 114 15.77 2.14 -1.80
CA ASN A 114 14.93 1.05 -2.27
C ASN A 114 13.57 1.52 -2.82
N VAL A 115 13.02 2.63 -2.34
CA VAL A 115 11.68 3.08 -2.77
C VAL A 115 11.70 4.27 -3.74
N TYR A 116 12.76 5.07 -3.77
CA TYR A 116 12.76 6.38 -4.42
C TYR A 116 12.45 6.34 -5.93
N TYR A 117 12.91 5.34 -6.67
CA TYR A 117 12.57 5.23 -8.11
C TYR A 117 11.30 4.41 -8.38
N THR A 118 10.68 3.85 -7.34
CA THR A 118 9.50 2.99 -7.52
C THR A 118 8.21 3.79 -7.75
N GLY A 119 8.18 5.10 -7.49
CA GLY A 119 7.02 5.97 -7.73
C GLY A 119 7.40 7.42 -7.97
N GLU A 120 6.46 8.24 -8.44
CA GLU A 120 6.61 9.70 -8.42
C GLU A 120 6.26 10.20 -7.03
N TRP A 121 7.25 10.81 -6.37
CA TRP A 121 7.10 11.34 -5.02
C TRP A 121 6.86 12.84 -5.11
N ASP A 122 5.58 13.23 -5.24
CA ASP A 122 5.19 14.63 -5.10
C ASP A 122 5.34 15.04 -3.61
N PRO A 123 6.17 16.03 -3.27
CA PRO A 123 6.32 16.53 -1.90
C PRO A 123 5.05 17.24 -1.36
N HIS A 124 4.10 17.60 -2.22
CA HIS A 124 2.80 18.17 -1.85
C HIS A 124 1.71 17.11 -1.66
N LEU A 125 1.90 15.90 -2.18
CA LEU A 125 1.08 14.76 -1.82
C LEU A 125 1.69 14.10 -0.59
N LEU A 126 0.86 13.60 0.34
CA LEU A 126 1.23 12.99 1.64
C LEU A 126 2.13 11.72 1.56
N TRP A 127 2.82 11.53 0.44
CA TRP A 127 3.52 10.32 0.04
C TRP A 127 5.00 10.53 -0.23
N GLY A 128 5.46 11.76 -0.48
CA GLY A 128 6.88 12.06 -0.67
C GLY A 128 7.69 12.18 0.63
N PRO A 129 9.03 12.30 0.53
CA PRO A 129 9.87 12.64 1.67
C PRO A 129 9.36 13.95 2.30
N PRO A 130 9.34 14.08 3.63
CA PRO A 130 8.91 15.32 4.26
C PRO A 130 9.77 16.48 3.74
N ALA A 131 9.15 17.61 3.42
CA ALA A 131 9.82 18.84 2.97
C ALA A 131 10.91 19.33 3.97
N CYS A 132 10.94 18.77 5.17
CA CYS A 132 11.84 19.12 6.26
C CYS A 132 13.21 18.43 6.22
N ALA A 133 13.53 17.60 5.22
CA ALA A 133 14.91 17.19 4.99
C ALA A 133 15.61 18.28 4.18
N GLY A 134 16.18 19.28 4.84
CA GLY A 134 16.99 20.35 4.22
C GLY A 134 18.28 19.87 3.53
N GLU A 135 18.33 18.61 3.12
CA GLU A 135 19.39 18.05 2.30
C GLU A 135 18.93 17.95 0.85
N PRO A 136 19.77 18.33 -0.13
CA PRO A 136 19.42 18.20 -1.53
C PRO A 136 19.11 16.74 -1.84
N LEU A 137 17.99 16.51 -2.55
CA LEU A 137 17.64 15.20 -3.07
C LEU A 137 18.86 14.57 -3.76
N PRO A 138 19.16 13.27 -3.54
CA PRO A 138 20.28 12.63 -4.18
C PRO A 138 20.17 12.78 -5.70
N SER A 139 21.27 13.17 -6.32
CA SER A 139 21.29 13.54 -7.74
C SER A 139 20.70 12.42 -8.63
N PRO A 140 19.87 12.75 -9.64
CA PRO A 140 19.18 11.77 -10.49
C PRO A 140 20.13 10.84 -11.27
N LEU A 141 21.43 11.13 -11.28
CA LEU A 141 22.48 10.32 -11.92
C LEU A 141 22.88 9.06 -11.12
N SER A 142 22.34 8.85 -9.92
CA SER A 142 22.70 7.73 -9.05
C SER A 142 21.75 6.52 -9.11
N PHE A 143 20.64 6.60 -9.87
CA PHE A 143 19.66 5.51 -10.00
C PHE A 143 19.43 5.10 -11.46
N PRO A 144 19.43 3.79 -11.79
CA PRO A 144 19.45 3.32 -13.17
C PRO A 144 18.10 3.34 -13.91
N SER A 145 17.02 3.89 -13.33
CA SER A 145 15.73 4.03 -14.04
C SER A 145 15.14 5.43 -13.86
N PRO A 146 15.02 6.22 -14.94
CA PRO A 146 14.41 7.56 -14.88
C PRO A 146 12.88 7.52 -14.86
N VAL A 147 12.25 6.34 -14.87
CA VAL A 147 10.79 6.20 -14.96
C VAL A 147 10.22 5.51 -13.72
N PRO A 148 9.30 6.16 -12.99
CA PRO A 148 8.64 5.58 -11.82
C PRO A 148 7.92 4.27 -12.17
N LEU A 149 8.09 3.25 -11.33
CA LEU A 149 7.45 1.95 -11.56
C LEU A 149 5.95 1.98 -11.31
N ILE A 150 5.47 2.81 -10.38
CA ILE A 150 4.06 3.04 -10.07
C ILE A 150 3.50 4.09 -11.01
N ARG A 151 2.44 3.74 -11.75
CA ARG A 151 1.71 4.63 -12.66
C ARG A 151 0.59 5.38 -11.96
N THR A 152 -0.13 4.71 -11.06
CA THR A 152 -1.20 5.33 -10.28
C THR A 152 -1.22 4.73 -8.89
N MET A 153 -1.54 5.56 -7.91
CA MET A 153 -1.70 5.15 -6.52
C MET A 153 -3.02 5.66 -5.97
N GLU A 154 -3.70 4.80 -5.22
CA GLU A 154 -4.87 5.15 -4.43
C GLU A 154 -4.63 4.76 -2.96
N SER A 155 -5.12 5.55 -2.02
CA SER A 155 -5.16 5.20 -0.61
C SER A 155 -6.54 5.46 -0.01
N ARG A 156 -7.01 4.53 0.82
CA ARG A 156 -8.29 4.59 1.52
C ARG A 156 -8.09 4.32 3.00
N ILE A 157 -8.68 5.15 3.85
CA ILE A 157 -8.71 4.95 5.30
C ILE A 157 -10.01 4.25 5.67
N MET A 158 -9.91 3.22 6.50
CA MET A 158 -11.00 2.39 6.98
C MET A 158 -10.98 2.41 8.50
N ILE A 159 -12.14 2.63 9.12
CA ILE A 159 -12.31 2.64 10.57
C ILE A 159 -13.25 1.48 10.92
N PRO A 160 -12.72 0.35 11.40
CA PRO A 160 -13.56 -0.79 11.77
C PRO A 160 -14.49 -0.45 12.94
N LEU A 161 -15.66 -1.08 12.97
CA LEU A 161 -16.57 -1.03 14.11
C LEU A 161 -15.91 -1.60 15.37
N LYS A 162 -16.34 -1.15 16.55
CA LYS A 162 -15.79 -1.60 17.85
C LYS A 162 -15.90 -3.11 18.07
N ILE A 163 -16.87 -3.77 17.45
CA ILE A 163 -17.09 -5.22 17.55
C ILE A 163 -16.30 -6.03 16.51
N SER A 164 -15.55 -5.36 15.63
CA SER A 164 -14.81 -6.02 14.56
C SER A 164 -13.62 -6.80 15.14
N PRO A 165 -13.32 -8.01 14.63
CA PRO A 165 -12.08 -8.73 14.96
C PRO A 165 -10.78 -7.99 14.57
N LEU A 166 -10.90 -6.90 13.80
CA LEU A 166 -9.78 -6.01 13.46
C LEU A 166 -9.47 -4.98 14.57
N GLN A 167 -10.26 -4.94 15.65
CA GLN A 167 -10.03 -4.08 16.82
C GLN A 167 -9.44 -4.83 17.99
#